data_AF-A0A4Z0P259-F1
#
_entry.id   AF-A0A4Z0P259-F1
#
_cell.length_a   1.000
_cell.length_b   1.000
_cell.length_c   1.000
_cell.angle_alpha   90.00
_cell.angle_beta   90.00
_cell.angle_gamma   90.00
#
_symmetry.space_group_name_H-M   'P 1'
#
loop_
_entity.id
_entity.type
_entity.pdbx_description
1 polymer ?
#
loop_
_entity_poly.entity_id
_entity_poly.type
_entity_poly.pdbx_seq_one_letter_code
_entity_poly.pdbx_strand_id
1 'polypeptide(L)'
;MSPSESIRRIETWLAANAPRILTESLNDGAAESELSGLETAVGKPLPEDYKALYRWRNGLDEDADNFGSLFYGLSFIPLERVAAAFQSRAKDSELCPPVYAQASVKADNVLNPYWLQLSFDGSHTWLCVDLDPAPAGRYGQVIFVDEVNESVFQVADSVAALLAQFADDLEQGRYFLEPDALEDGNEFLAAAASIDMVNWHQAARWQGVLPASAYN
;
A
#
# COMPACT_ATOMS: atom_id res chain seq x y z
N MET A 1 -4.45 12.56 13.10
CA MET A 1 -3.01 12.52 13.43
C MET A 1 -2.24 13.01 12.20
N SER A 2 -1.13 13.75 12.36
CA SER A 2 -0.36 14.19 11.19
C SER A 2 0.49 13.03 10.63
N PRO A 3 0.76 12.98 9.31
CA PRO A 3 1.64 11.97 8.72
C PRO A 3 3.01 11.90 9.40
N SER A 4 3.60 13.05 9.73
CA SER A 4 4.93 13.14 10.37
C SER A 4 4.98 12.47 11.74
N GLU A 5 3.90 12.55 12.53
CA GLU A 5 3.88 11.89 13.84
C GLU A 5 3.77 10.36 13.71
N SER A 6 2.95 9.88 12.77
CA SER A 6 2.87 8.44 12.48
C SER A 6 4.20 7.90 11.96
N ILE A 7 4.87 8.62 11.05
CA ILE A 7 6.19 8.25 10.52
C ILE A 7 7.21 8.13 11.66
N ARG A 8 7.28 9.12 12.57
CA ARG A 8 8.20 9.06 13.71
C ARG A 8 7.97 7.84 14.60
N ARG A 9 6.71 7.44 14.82
CA ARG A 9 6.35 6.24 15.57
C ARG A 9 6.80 4.98 14.86
N ILE A 10 6.56 4.89 13.55
CA ILE A 10 7.01 3.78 12.70
C ILE A 10 8.54 3.66 12.73
N GLU A 11 9.28 4.74 12.53
CA GLU A 11 10.75 4.76 12.60
C GLU A 11 11.26 4.29 13.96
N THR A 12 10.65 4.78 15.05
CA THR A 12 11.02 4.38 16.41
C THR A 12 10.82 2.87 16.61
N TRP A 13 9.71 2.33 16.10
CA TRP A 13 9.43 0.90 16.21
C TRP A 13 10.39 0.07 15.34
N LEU A 14 10.60 0.45 14.08
CA LEU A 14 11.52 -0.25 13.17
C LEU A 14 12.94 -0.25 13.70
N ALA A 15 13.47 0.90 14.16
CA ALA A 15 14.81 0.97 14.73
C ALA A 15 15.02 0.03 15.94
N ALA A 16 13.95 -0.26 16.70
CA ALA A 16 14.01 -1.13 17.87
C ALA A 16 13.78 -2.61 17.55
N ASN A 17 13.00 -2.94 16.51
CA ASN A 17 12.51 -4.31 16.27
C ASN A 17 12.89 -4.88 14.90
N ALA A 18 13.12 -4.04 13.90
CA ALA A 18 13.45 -4.41 12.53
C ALA A 18 14.39 -3.35 11.88
N PRO A 19 15.60 -3.13 12.45
CA PRO A 19 16.48 -2.06 12.02
C PRO A 19 16.96 -2.17 10.57
N ARG A 20 17.12 -3.38 10.03
CA ARG A 20 17.59 -3.61 8.66
C ARG A 20 16.56 -3.18 7.63
N ILE A 21 15.26 -3.25 7.94
CA ILE A 21 14.24 -2.64 7.08
C ILE A 21 14.50 -1.13 6.93
N LEU A 22 14.84 -0.44 8.02
CA LEU A 22 15.07 1.00 8.01
C LEU A 22 16.40 1.41 7.38
N THR A 23 17.46 0.60 7.55
CA THR A 23 18.82 0.96 7.14
C THR A 23 19.29 0.32 5.85
N GLU A 24 18.69 -0.79 5.44
CA GLU A 24 19.13 -1.59 4.28
C GLU A 24 18.02 -1.74 3.24
N SER A 25 16.75 -1.87 3.64
CA SER A 25 15.68 -2.13 2.66
C SER A 25 14.99 -0.89 2.11
N LEU A 26 14.96 0.24 2.81
CA LEU A 26 14.20 1.42 2.38
C LEU A 26 15.08 2.43 1.65
N ASN A 27 14.67 2.81 0.45
CA ASN A 27 15.32 3.89 -0.31
C ASN A 27 15.27 5.22 0.45
N ASP A 28 16.22 6.11 0.17
CA ASP A 28 16.12 7.49 0.62
C ASP A 28 14.82 8.17 0.14
N GLY A 29 14.43 9.24 0.83
CA GLY A 29 13.25 10.01 0.49
C GLY A 29 13.31 10.58 -0.93
N ALA A 30 12.19 10.55 -1.62
CA ALA A 30 12.05 11.07 -2.97
C ALA A 30 12.31 12.60 -2.99
N ALA A 31 13.04 13.05 -4.01
CA ALA A 31 13.23 14.46 -4.27
C ALA A 31 11.95 15.14 -4.78
N GLU A 32 11.80 16.45 -4.54
CA GLU A 32 10.66 17.21 -5.06
C GLU A 32 10.54 17.14 -6.60
N SER A 33 11.65 16.98 -7.32
CA SER A 33 11.66 16.79 -8.77
C SER A 33 11.03 15.46 -9.20
N GLU A 34 11.19 14.39 -8.41
CA GLU A 34 10.58 13.09 -8.69
C GLU A 34 9.07 13.14 -8.44
N LEU A 35 8.66 13.75 -7.32
CA LEU A 35 7.25 13.94 -6.98
C LEU A 35 6.51 14.80 -8.00
N SER A 36 7.12 15.94 -8.38
CA SER A 36 6.55 16.81 -9.42
C SER A 36 6.57 16.16 -10.80
N GLY A 37 7.57 15.32 -11.08
CA GLY A 37 7.62 14.49 -12.28
C GLY A 37 6.45 13.50 -12.36
N LEU A 38 6.16 12.78 -11.27
CA LEU A 38 5.00 11.89 -11.19
C LEU A 38 3.68 12.67 -11.32
N GLU A 39 3.53 13.79 -10.60
CA GLU A 39 2.32 14.63 -10.67
C GLU A 39 2.06 15.13 -12.11
N THR A 40 3.14 15.53 -12.81
CA THR A 40 3.08 15.94 -14.23
C THR A 40 2.68 14.78 -15.13
N ALA A 41 3.26 13.58 -14.93
CA ALA A 41 2.94 12.40 -15.71
C ALA A 41 1.49 11.94 -15.52
N VAL A 42 1.00 11.99 -14.29
CA VAL A 42 -0.38 11.62 -13.91
C VAL A 42 -1.39 12.67 -14.39
N GLY A 43 -1.00 13.94 -14.47
CA GLY A 43 -1.88 15.05 -14.86
C GLY A 43 -2.93 15.41 -13.80
N LYS A 44 -2.79 14.90 -12.57
CA LYS A 44 -3.64 15.19 -11.41
C LYS A 44 -2.75 15.48 -10.20
N PRO A 45 -3.18 16.35 -9.27
CA PRO A 45 -2.39 16.65 -8.07
C PRO A 45 -2.25 15.43 -7.16
N LEU A 46 -1.04 15.17 -6.66
CA LEU A 46 -0.82 14.11 -5.69
C LEU A 46 -1.27 14.56 -4.30
N PRO A 47 -1.96 13.69 -3.52
CA PRO A 47 -2.29 13.98 -2.13
C PRO A 47 -1.04 14.35 -1.31
N GLU A 48 -1.15 15.36 -0.44
CA GLU A 48 0.01 15.84 0.32
C GLU A 48 0.55 14.80 1.30
N ASP A 49 -0.32 13.96 1.85
CA ASP A 49 0.07 12.85 2.72
C ASP A 49 0.75 11.70 1.96
N TYR A 50 0.37 11.46 0.71
CA TYR A 50 1.11 10.58 -0.21
C TYR A 50 2.52 11.11 -0.48
N LYS A 51 2.65 12.40 -0.81
CA LYS A 51 3.97 13.03 -0.98
C LYS A 51 4.79 12.99 0.31
N ALA A 52 4.18 13.19 1.48
CA ALA A 52 4.87 13.08 2.76
C ALA A 52 5.44 11.69 3.03
N LEU A 53 4.72 10.62 2.66
CA LEU A 53 5.22 9.24 2.71
C LEU A 53 6.46 9.08 1.82
N TYR A 54 6.40 9.52 0.56
CA TYR A 54 7.51 9.36 -0.36
C TYR A 54 8.71 10.26 -0.06
N ARG A 55 8.50 11.45 0.52
CA ARG A 55 9.59 12.27 1.08
C ARG A 55 10.30 11.60 2.24
N TRP A 56 9.60 10.72 2.97
CA TRP A 56 10.23 9.93 4.02
C TRP A 56 11.06 8.81 3.40
N ARG A 57 10.47 7.94 2.58
CA ARG A 57 11.14 6.82 1.91
C ARG A 57 10.55 6.54 0.53
N ASN A 58 11.39 6.38 -0.48
CA ASN A 58 10.96 6.13 -1.86
C ASN A 58 10.79 4.64 -2.18
N GLY A 59 9.92 3.95 -1.45
CA GLY A 59 9.75 2.51 -1.59
C GLY A 59 10.91 1.69 -1.03
N LEU A 60 10.83 0.38 -1.21
CA LEU A 60 11.91 -0.55 -0.92
C LEU A 60 12.94 -0.55 -2.05
N ASP A 61 14.20 -0.67 -1.69
CA ASP A 61 15.31 -0.91 -2.60
C ASP A 61 15.24 -2.37 -3.08
N GLU A 62 15.05 -2.55 -4.39
CA GLU A 62 14.93 -3.87 -5.02
C GLU A 62 16.29 -4.60 -5.06
N ASP A 63 17.41 -3.88 -4.89
CA ASP A 63 18.78 -4.41 -4.89
C ASP A 63 19.36 -4.57 -3.46
N ALA A 64 18.54 -4.36 -2.42
CA ALA A 64 18.97 -4.44 -1.03
C ALA A 64 19.37 -5.86 -0.59
N ASP A 65 20.35 -5.92 0.33
CA ASP A 65 20.75 -7.17 1.01
C ASP A 65 19.66 -7.72 1.94
N ASN A 66 18.72 -6.87 2.40
CA ASN A 66 17.59 -7.27 3.24
C ASN A 66 16.28 -7.19 2.45
N PHE A 67 15.60 -8.32 2.26
CA PHE A 67 14.26 -8.38 1.69
C PHE A 67 13.21 -7.99 2.74
N GLY A 68 12.94 -6.69 2.85
CA GLY A 68 11.98 -6.12 3.80
C GLY A 68 10.55 -6.03 3.26
N SER A 69 9.63 -5.63 4.14
CA SER A 69 8.23 -5.32 3.79
C SER A 69 7.67 -4.22 4.68
N LEU A 70 6.59 -3.59 4.22
CA LEU A 70 5.77 -2.64 4.98
C LEU A 70 4.28 -3.01 4.85
N PHE A 71 3.38 -2.20 5.41
CA PHE A 71 1.93 -2.24 5.17
C PHE A 71 1.34 -3.63 4.89
N TYR A 72 0.97 -4.37 5.93
CA TYR A 72 0.43 -5.72 5.85
C TYR A 72 1.39 -6.79 5.30
N GLY A 73 2.70 -6.50 5.31
CA GLY A 73 3.72 -7.41 4.80
C GLY A 73 3.86 -7.37 3.28
N LEU A 74 3.47 -6.28 2.66
CA LEU A 74 3.57 -6.03 1.22
C LEU A 74 4.83 -5.22 0.88
N SER A 75 5.32 -5.37 -0.34
CA SER A 75 6.43 -4.58 -0.87
C SER A 75 5.96 -3.14 -1.10
N PHE A 76 6.66 -2.15 -0.53
CA PHE A 76 6.38 -0.72 -0.75
C PHE A 76 7.06 -0.25 -2.03
N ILE A 77 6.28 0.24 -3.00
CA ILE A 77 6.74 0.42 -4.39
C ILE A 77 7.45 1.77 -4.61
N PRO A 78 8.65 1.82 -5.22
CA PRO A 78 9.33 3.07 -5.60
C PRO A 78 8.56 3.90 -6.64
N LEU A 79 8.69 5.23 -6.60
CA LEU A 79 7.97 6.13 -7.53
C LEU A 79 8.24 5.84 -9.01
N GLU A 80 9.43 5.38 -9.36
CA GLU A 80 9.76 4.99 -10.74
C GLU A 80 8.81 3.88 -11.23
N ARG A 81 8.63 2.85 -10.40
CA ARG A 81 7.71 1.73 -10.67
C ARG A 81 6.26 2.22 -10.73
N VAL A 82 5.86 3.14 -9.85
CA VAL A 82 4.52 3.76 -9.89
C VAL A 82 4.29 4.50 -11.22
N ALA A 83 5.27 5.28 -11.67
CA ALA A 83 5.20 6.02 -12.93
C ALA A 83 5.12 5.08 -14.13
N ALA A 84 5.92 4.01 -14.16
CA ALA A 84 5.88 3.00 -15.21
C ALA A 84 4.52 2.27 -15.25
N ALA A 85 3.98 1.89 -14.10
CA ALA A 85 2.67 1.25 -13.98
C ALA A 85 1.54 2.18 -14.47
N PHE A 86 1.56 3.45 -14.06
CA PHE A 86 0.62 4.46 -14.55
C PHE A 86 0.66 4.56 -16.09
N GLN A 87 1.85 4.69 -16.67
CA GLN A 87 2.00 4.84 -18.12
C GLN A 87 1.54 3.60 -18.89
N SER A 88 1.76 2.40 -18.32
CA SER A 88 1.28 1.14 -18.90
C SER A 88 -0.25 1.10 -18.89
N ARG A 89 -0.86 1.30 -17.72
CA ARG A 89 -2.32 1.28 -17.52
C ARG A 89 -3.05 2.38 -18.30
N ALA A 90 -2.44 3.56 -18.46
CA ALA A 90 -3.03 4.66 -19.21
C ALA A 90 -3.10 4.42 -20.72
N LYS A 91 -2.32 3.47 -21.24
CA LYS A 91 -2.37 3.02 -22.64
C LYS A 91 -3.32 1.85 -22.84
N ASP A 92 -3.72 1.20 -21.75
CA ASP A 92 -4.68 0.12 -21.79
C ASP A 92 -6.09 0.68 -22.01
N SER A 93 -6.85 0.02 -22.88
CA SER A 93 -8.23 0.38 -23.20
C SER A 93 -9.22 -0.72 -22.84
N GLU A 94 -8.73 -1.87 -22.39
CA GLU A 94 -9.56 -2.97 -21.94
C GLU A 94 -10.10 -2.65 -20.54
N LEU A 95 -11.43 -2.75 -20.40
CA LEU A 95 -12.10 -2.57 -19.12
C LEU A 95 -12.25 -3.94 -18.47
N CYS A 96 -11.68 -4.07 -17.28
CA CYS A 96 -11.80 -5.26 -16.45
C CYS A 96 -12.53 -4.89 -15.16
N PRO A 97 -13.87 -4.93 -15.12
CA PRO A 97 -14.63 -4.59 -13.92
C PRO A 97 -14.45 -5.69 -12.86
N PRO A 98 -14.26 -5.34 -11.57
CA PRO A 98 -14.22 -6.33 -10.49
C PRO A 98 -15.60 -6.96 -10.27
N VAL A 99 -15.61 -8.20 -9.76
CA VAL A 99 -16.83 -8.89 -9.30
C VAL A 99 -17.40 -8.22 -8.06
N TYR A 100 -16.52 -7.81 -7.13
CA TYR A 100 -16.93 -7.16 -5.88
C TYR A 100 -16.22 -5.82 -5.74
N ALA A 101 -17.00 -4.76 -5.52
CA ALA A 101 -16.48 -3.43 -5.25
C ALA A 101 -17.24 -2.77 -4.10
N GLN A 102 -16.52 -2.18 -3.16
CA GLN A 102 -17.12 -1.28 -2.18
C GLN A 102 -17.62 -0.01 -2.86
N ALA A 103 -18.73 0.55 -2.39
CA ALA A 103 -19.38 1.71 -3.02
C ALA A 103 -18.50 2.97 -3.14
N SER A 104 -17.44 3.10 -2.34
CA SER A 104 -16.47 4.19 -2.39
C SER A 104 -15.48 4.06 -3.57
N VAL A 105 -15.40 2.91 -4.22
CA VAL A 105 -14.45 2.63 -5.31
C VAL A 105 -15.18 2.48 -6.64
N LYS A 106 -14.61 3.01 -7.73
CA LYS A 106 -15.19 2.77 -9.07
C LYS A 106 -15.04 1.30 -9.44
N ALA A 107 -16.10 0.73 -10.02
CA ALA A 107 -16.18 -0.69 -10.36
C ALA A 107 -16.16 -0.92 -11.88
N ASP A 108 -15.53 -0.03 -12.64
CA ASP A 108 -15.45 -0.09 -14.09
C ASP A 108 -14.16 -0.75 -14.60
N ASN A 109 -13.03 -0.53 -13.92
CA ASN A 109 -11.75 -1.08 -14.34
C ASN A 109 -10.77 -1.29 -13.16
N VAL A 110 -10.40 -2.54 -12.85
CA VAL A 110 -9.36 -2.85 -11.85
C VAL A 110 -7.97 -2.35 -12.25
N LEU A 111 -7.76 -2.07 -13.54
CA LEU A 111 -6.55 -1.48 -14.08
C LEU A 111 -6.64 0.05 -14.22
N ASN A 112 -7.56 0.72 -13.51
CA ASN A 112 -7.68 2.18 -13.56
C ASN A 112 -6.30 2.84 -13.32
N PRO A 113 -5.76 3.61 -14.29
CA PRO A 113 -4.44 4.21 -14.17
C PRO A 113 -4.35 5.20 -13.01
N TYR A 114 -5.48 5.79 -12.58
CA TYR A 114 -5.52 6.72 -11.47
C TYR A 114 -5.55 6.04 -10.10
N TRP A 115 -5.46 4.71 -10.05
CA TRP A 115 -5.16 3.96 -8.83
C TRP A 115 -3.65 3.74 -8.77
N LEU A 116 -2.94 4.68 -8.15
CA LEU A 116 -1.49 4.66 -8.08
C LEU A 116 -1.04 3.54 -7.15
N GLN A 117 -0.28 2.59 -7.67
CA GLN A 117 0.22 1.46 -6.89
C GLN A 117 1.09 1.96 -5.73
N LEU A 118 0.79 1.49 -4.52
CA LEU A 118 1.50 1.80 -3.30
C LEU A 118 2.24 0.57 -2.78
N SER A 119 1.58 -0.59 -2.77
CA SER A 119 2.21 -1.83 -2.31
C SER A 119 1.76 -3.03 -3.12
N PHE A 120 2.59 -4.08 -3.12
CA PHE A 120 2.37 -5.31 -3.88
C PHE A 120 2.79 -6.54 -3.09
N ASP A 121 2.05 -7.64 -3.21
CA ASP A 121 2.41 -8.94 -2.62
C ASP A 121 3.45 -9.73 -3.43
N GLY A 122 3.80 -9.28 -4.64
CA GLY A 122 4.63 -10.03 -5.57
C GLY A 122 3.85 -10.92 -6.55
N SER A 123 2.52 -10.94 -6.46
CA SER A 123 1.64 -11.77 -7.28
C SER A 123 0.40 -11.03 -7.79
N HIS A 124 -0.67 -10.92 -7.00
CA HIS A 124 -2.01 -10.57 -7.49
C HIS A 124 -2.73 -9.53 -6.64
N THR A 125 -2.11 -9.04 -5.57
CA THR A 125 -2.78 -8.13 -4.64
C THR A 125 -2.01 -6.85 -4.43
N TRP A 126 -2.73 -5.74 -4.44
CA TRP A 126 -2.16 -4.41 -4.43
C TRP A 126 -2.83 -3.53 -3.38
N LEU A 127 -2.04 -2.66 -2.76
CA LEU A 127 -2.56 -1.41 -2.23
C LEU A 127 -2.38 -0.32 -3.27
N CYS A 128 -3.40 0.52 -3.44
CA CYS A 128 -3.35 1.66 -4.35
C CYS A 128 -3.87 2.93 -3.66
N VAL A 129 -3.37 4.09 -4.08
CA VAL A 129 -3.94 5.39 -3.77
C VAL A 129 -4.87 5.81 -4.90
N ASP A 130 -6.14 5.99 -4.58
CA ASP A 130 -7.20 6.23 -5.55
C ASP A 130 -7.39 7.74 -5.81
N LEU A 131 -7.01 8.18 -7.02
CA LEU A 131 -7.18 9.54 -7.53
C LEU A 131 -8.41 9.68 -8.46
N ASP A 132 -9.26 8.66 -8.51
CA ASP A 132 -10.47 8.63 -9.31
C ASP A 132 -11.60 7.83 -8.63
N PRO A 133 -11.96 8.20 -7.38
CA PRO A 133 -12.92 7.43 -6.59
C PRO A 133 -14.35 7.52 -7.16
N ALA A 134 -15.22 6.62 -6.69
CA ALA A 134 -16.65 6.76 -6.91
C ALA A 134 -17.21 7.98 -6.14
N PRO A 135 -18.43 8.46 -6.46
CA PRO A 135 -19.02 9.60 -5.75
C PRO A 135 -19.16 9.43 -4.22
N ALA A 136 -19.23 8.19 -3.74
CA ALA A 136 -19.27 7.89 -2.30
C ALA A 136 -17.87 7.76 -1.67
N GLY A 137 -16.81 7.82 -2.47
CA GLY A 137 -15.42 7.72 -2.02
C GLY A 137 -14.73 9.06 -1.84
N ARG A 138 -13.44 8.99 -1.55
CA ARG A 138 -12.61 10.15 -1.24
C ARG A 138 -11.35 10.17 -2.08
N TYR A 139 -11.03 11.33 -2.66
CA TYR A 139 -9.78 11.50 -3.41
C TYR A 139 -8.57 11.29 -2.49
N GLY A 140 -7.68 10.37 -2.88
CA GLY A 140 -6.52 9.96 -2.10
C GLY A 140 -6.80 8.88 -1.06
N GLN A 141 -7.99 8.26 -1.06
CA GLN A 141 -8.24 7.06 -0.26
C GLN A 141 -7.29 5.92 -0.65
N VAL A 142 -6.97 5.05 0.30
CA VAL A 142 -6.18 3.84 0.04
C VAL A 142 -7.15 2.70 -0.17
N ILE A 143 -7.01 1.99 -1.29
CA ILE A 143 -7.81 0.83 -1.66
C ILE A 143 -6.93 -0.41 -1.73
N PHE A 144 -7.55 -1.57 -1.52
CA PHE A 144 -6.98 -2.87 -1.80
C PHE A 144 -7.61 -3.43 -3.06
N VAL A 145 -6.78 -4.04 -3.92
CA VAL A 145 -7.19 -4.72 -5.15
C VAL A 145 -6.71 -6.16 -5.04
N ASP A 146 -7.63 -7.10 -5.17
CA ASP A 146 -7.36 -8.53 -5.27
C ASP A 146 -7.79 -9.02 -6.66
N GLU A 147 -6.81 -9.34 -7.50
CA GLU A 147 -7.07 -9.80 -8.87
C GLU A 147 -7.61 -11.23 -8.91
N VAL A 148 -7.29 -12.07 -7.93
CA VAL A 148 -7.73 -13.48 -7.90
C VAL A 148 -9.18 -13.58 -7.46
N ASN A 149 -9.56 -12.85 -6.41
CA ASN A 149 -10.95 -12.81 -5.93
C ASN A 149 -11.76 -11.69 -6.60
N GLU A 150 -11.18 -11.02 -7.61
CA GLU A 150 -11.80 -9.94 -8.39
C GLU A 150 -12.50 -8.89 -7.50
N SER A 151 -11.82 -8.51 -6.43
CA SER A 151 -12.38 -7.74 -5.31
C SER A 151 -11.62 -6.45 -5.06
N VAL A 152 -12.35 -5.36 -4.84
CA VAL A 152 -11.76 -4.05 -4.55
C VAL A 152 -12.51 -3.35 -3.42
N PHE A 153 -11.80 -2.90 -2.40
CA PHE A 153 -12.40 -2.17 -1.27
C PHE A 153 -11.44 -1.17 -0.63
N GLN A 154 -12.00 -0.21 0.10
CA GLN A 154 -11.24 0.82 0.80
C GLN A 154 -10.58 0.25 2.06
N VAL A 155 -9.30 0.55 2.23
CA VAL A 155 -8.45 0.18 3.39
C VAL A 155 -8.30 1.35 4.36
N ALA A 156 -8.19 2.57 3.84
CA ALA A 156 -8.06 3.78 4.65
C ALA A 156 -8.62 5.02 3.93
N ASP A 157 -9.05 6.04 4.69
CA ASP A 157 -9.56 7.31 4.13
C ASP A 157 -8.48 8.15 3.45
N SER A 158 -7.21 7.94 3.80
CA SER A 158 -6.07 8.62 3.20
C SER A 158 -4.76 7.92 3.56
N VAL A 159 -3.64 8.34 2.96
CA VAL A 159 -2.30 7.82 3.31
C VAL A 159 -1.92 8.17 4.75
N ALA A 160 -2.33 9.36 5.24
CA ALA A 160 -2.17 9.73 6.64
C ALA A 160 -2.89 8.75 7.59
N ALA A 161 -4.08 8.29 7.21
CA ALA A 161 -4.84 7.30 7.98
C ALA A 161 -4.19 5.91 7.92
N LEU A 162 -3.68 5.49 6.75
CA LEU A 162 -2.91 4.26 6.61
C LEU A 162 -1.67 4.26 7.51
N LEU A 163 -0.88 5.35 7.50
CA LEU A 163 0.31 5.49 8.34
C LEU A 163 -0.03 5.44 9.83
N ALA A 164 -1.10 6.11 10.26
CA ALA A 164 -1.56 6.05 11.64
C ALA A 164 -1.97 4.61 12.04
N GLN A 165 -2.75 3.93 11.19
CA GLN A 165 -3.16 2.54 11.42
C GLN A 165 -1.96 1.60 11.49
N PHE A 166 -0.97 1.77 10.60
CA PHE A 166 0.25 0.96 10.60
C PHE A 166 1.06 1.17 11.88
N ALA A 167 1.27 2.42 12.30
CA ALA A 167 1.94 2.73 13.57
C ALA A 167 1.22 2.10 14.77
N ASP A 168 -0.12 2.23 14.83
CA ASP A 168 -0.93 1.64 15.89
C ASP A 168 -0.83 0.11 15.91
N ASP A 169 -0.80 -0.54 14.75
CA ASP A 169 -0.70 -1.99 14.62
C ASP A 169 0.68 -2.54 15.00
N LEU A 170 1.75 -1.83 14.65
CA LEU A 170 3.11 -2.15 15.10
C LEU A 170 3.18 -2.12 16.64
N GLU A 171 2.70 -1.04 17.25
CA GLU A 171 2.72 -0.86 18.71
C GLU A 171 1.80 -1.84 19.46
N GLN A 172 0.75 -2.33 18.81
CA GLN A 172 -0.17 -3.35 19.35
C GLN A 172 0.32 -4.78 19.13
N GLY A 173 1.51 -4.99 18.56
CA GLY A 173 2.08 -6.31 18.32
C GLY A 173 1.33 -7.11 17.25
N ARG A 174 0.74 -6.43 16.26
CA ARG A 174 0.07 -7.08 15.12
C ARG A 174 1.02 -7.34 13.95
N TYR A 175 2.30 -7.05 14.12
CA TYR A 175 3.37 -7.44 13.22
C TYR A 175 4.45 -8.19 13.99
N PHE A 176 5.09 -9.11 13.31
CA PHE A 176 6.25 -9.86 13.78
C PHE A 176 7.20 -10.10 12.62
N LEU A 177 8.46 -10.45 12.92
CA LEU A 177 9.41 -10.85 11.90
C LEU A 177 9.12 -12.30 11.47
N GLU A 178 8.96 -12.51 10.16
CA GLU A 178 8.68 -13.83 9.59
C GLU A 178 9.83 -14.81 9.90
N PRO A 179 9.58 -15.92 10.63
CA PRO A 179 10.63 -16.85 11.03
C PRO A 179 11.48 -17.38 9.88
N ASP A 180 10.86 -17.77 8.76
CA ASP A 180 11.59 -18.32 7.61
C ASP A 180 12.50 -17.24 6.97
N ALA A 181 12.01 -16.00 6.86
CA ALA A 181 12.81 -14.88 6.37
C ALA A 181 14.00 -14.59 7.30
N LEU A 182 13.79 -14.65 8.63
CA LEU A 182 14.84 -14.46 9.62
C LEU A 182 15.94 -15.53 9.52
N GLU A 183 15.59 -16.78 9.23
CA GLU A 183 16.56 -17.86 9.01
C GLU A 183 17.47 -17.57 7.81
N ASP A 184 16.93 -16.97 6.76
CA ASP A 184 17.66 -16.49 5.58
C ASP A 184 18.39 -15.16 5.82
N GLY A 185 18.32 -14.63 7.04
CA GLY A 185 18.93 -13.36 7.40
C GLY A 185 18.18 -12.17 6.81
N ASN A 186 16.85 -12.21 6.73
CA ASN A 186 16.01 -11.09 6.32
C ASN A 186 15.07 -10.68 7.46
N GLU A 187 14.97 -9.38 7.69
CA GLU A 187 13.92 -8.80 8.50
C GLU A 187 12.75 -8.46 7.59
N PHE A 188 11.72 -9.29 7.64
CA PHE A 188 10.48 -9.14 6.89
C PHE A 188 9.30 -9.07 7.85
N LEU A 189 8.43 -8.06 7.73
CA LEU A 189 7.26 -7.93 8.57
C LEU A 189 6.12 -8.80 8.05
N ALA A 190 5.71 -9.78 8.86
CA ALA A 190 4.47 -10.51 8.67
C ALA A 190 3.34 -9.88 9.50
N ALA A 191 2.14 -9.82 8.92
CA ALA A 191 0.94 -9.36 9.59
C ALA A 191 0.30 -10.50 10.40
N ALA A 192 -0.21 -10.18 11.59
CA ALA A 192 -1.04 -11.12 12.36
C ALA A 192 -2.31 -11.47 11.58
N ALA A 193 -2.77 -12.72 11.70
CA ALA A 193 -3.95 -13.25 10.99
C ALA A 193 -5.21 -12.37 11.08
N SER A 194 -5.39 -11.63 12.18
CA SER A 194 -6.53 -10.70 12.34
C SER A 194 -6.55 -9.53 11.35
N ILE A 195 -5.41 -9.20 10.76
CA ILE A 195 -5.21 -8.05 9.86
C ILE A 195 -4.59 -8.46 8.53
N ASP A 196 -4.38 -9.76 8.31
CA ASP A 196 -3.77 -10.30 7.09
C ASP A 196 -4.56 -9.85 5.87
N MET A 197 -3.89 -9.11 4.99
CA MET A 197 -4.48 -8.53 3.80
C MET A 197 -4.51 -9.54 2.64
N VAL A 198 -3.51 -10.43 2.54
CA VAL A 198 -3.47 -11.44 1.49
C VAL A 198 -4.59 -12.46 1.72
N ASN A 199 -4.84 -12.82 2.97
CA ASN A 199 -5.96 -13.68 3.36
C ASN A 199 -7.15 -12.89 3.93
N TRP A 200 -7.48 -11.75 3.32
CA TRP A 200 -8.46 -10.81 3.87
C TRP A 200 -9.84 -11.43 4.16
N HIS A 201 -10.25 -12.43 3.39
CA HIS A 201 -11.51 -13.15 3.58
C HIS A 201 -11.60 -13.88 4.93
N GLN A 202 -10.47 -14.19 5.58
CA GLN A 202 -10.39 -14.83 6.90
C GLN A 202 -10.06 -13.83 8.03
N ALA A 203 -9.46 -12.69 7.69
CA ALA A 203 -9.01 -11.72 8.67
C ALA A 203 -10.19 -10.94 9.24
N ALA A 204 -10.23 -10.87 10.58
CA ALA A 204 -11.31 -10.20 11.31
C ALA A 204 -11.48 -8.72 10.93
N ARG A 205 -10.38 -8.02 10.61
CA ARG A 205 -10.40 -6.60 10.22
C ARG A 205 -11.21 -6.35 8.95
N TRP A 206 -11.18 -7.28 8.01
CA TRP A 206 -11.76 -7.09 6.68
C TRP A 206 -13.14 -7.73 6.56
N GLN A 207 -13.75 -8.17 7.66
CA GLN A 207 -15.11 -8.70 7.65
C GLN A 207 -16.13 -7.58 7.45
N GLY A 208 -17.05 -7.77 6.50
CA GLY A 208 -18.14 -6.85 6.22
C GLY A 208 -17.78 -5.61 5.39
N VAL A 209 -16.54 -5.49 4.90
CA VAL A 209 -16.18 -4.43 3.93
C VAL A 209 -16.80 -4.69 2.55
N LEU A 210 -17.07 -5.96 2.25
CA LEU A 210 -17.79 -6.43 1.07
C LEU A 210 -19.05 -7.23 1.46
N PRO A 211 -19.96 -7.53 0.49
CA PRO A 211 -21.08 -8.43 0.72
C PRO A 211 -20.63 -9.85 1.11
N ALA A 212 -21.45 -10.59 1.86
CA ALA A 212 -21.13 -11.93 2.35
C ALA A 212 -20.77 -12.94 1.25
N SER A 213 -21.20 -12.74 0.00
CA SER A 213 -20.84 -13.58 -1.14
C SER A 213 -19.36 -13.50 -1.53
N ALA A 214 -18.66 -12.42 -1.13
CA ALA A 214 -17.24 -12.22 -1.42
C ALA A 214 -16.29 -13.01 -0.50
N TYR A 215 -16.80 -13.67 0.54
CA TYR A 215 -16.01 -14.36 1.57
C TYR A 215 -16.09 -15.90 1.48
N ASN A 216 -16.72 -16.44 0.43
CA ASN A 216 -16.95 -17.88 0.25
C ASN A 216 -16.05 -18.47 -0.82
#